data_AF-A0A3M6VNR4-F1
#
_entry.id   AF-A0A3M6VNR4-F1
#
_cell.length_a   1.000
_cell.length_b   1.000
_cell.length_c   1.000
_cell.angle_alpha   90.00
_cell.angle_beta   90.00
_cell.angle_gamma   90.00
#
_symmetry.space_group_name_H-M   'P 1'
#
loop_
_entity.id
_entity.type
_entity.pdbx_description
1 polymer ?
#
loop_
_entity_poly.entity_id
_entity_poly.type
_entity_poly.pdbx_seq_one_letter_code
_entity_poly.pdbx_strand_id
1 'polypeptide(L)'
;MSTKGKWLTIEQKCEVIAQHRREPSTNYTQLSQWTKTRFELSVPPTRQTIRNIIQSAAIIEAKRLCVHVTAKGRDPCVRSRELEDQLTQYINTCREHNVRLTRRLLNTKAREILDRMDNAPTHNLSVGWLTRFMKRHGLNFQKKREALKEASMAAAVPAHTDSTVVVDVVEPHGLETDPERVRVDKLRQKATKRLWELEQEARELRKYLRRLNAASNAHLHR
;
A
#
# COMPACT_ATOMS: atom_id res chain seq x y z
N MET A 1 -21.33 23.76 14.37
CA MET A 1 -21.01 22.37 13.94
C MET A 1 -20.12 21.71 15.00
N SER A 2 -20.72 21.04 15.98
CA SER A 2 -20.01 20.37 17.09
C SER A 2 -19.41 19.04 16.61
N THR A 3 -18.09 18.97 16.51
CA THR A 3 -17.41 17.72 16.16
C THR A 3 -17.19 16.90 17.44
N LYS A 4 -17.95 15.80 17.56
CA LYS A 4 -17.68 14.74 18.53
C LYS A 4 -16.18 14.39 18.49
N GLY A 5 -15.49 14.61 19.62
CA GLY A 5 -14.20 14.05 20.00
C GLY A 5 -13.13 13.97 18.91
N LYS A 6 -12.46 15.09 18.60
CA LYS A 6 -11.22 15.07 17.81
C LYS A 6 -10.16 14.27 18.59
N TRP A 7 -9.67 13.19 17.99
CA TRP A 7 -8.66 12.31 18.60
C TRP A 7 -7.30 13.01 18.59
N LEU A 8 -6.60 13.02 19.73
CA LEU A 8 -5.23 13.54 19.84
C LEU A 8 -4.26 12.69 19.00
N THR A 9 -3.43 13.35 18.19
CA THR A 9 -2.33 12.71 17.45
C THR A 9 -1.17 12.31 18.38
N ILE A 10 -0.21 11.52 17.90
CA ILE A 10 1.00 11.20 18.67
C ILE A 10 1.76 12.47 19.03
N GLU A 11 1.93 13.38 18.07
CA GLU A 11 2.63 14.65 18.29
C GLU A 11 1.96 15.49 19.37
N GLN A 12 0.63 15.62 19.29
CA GLN A 12 -0.15 16.35 20.30
C GLN A 12 -0.02 15.71 21.69
N LYS A 13 0.00 14.37 21.77
CA LYS A 13 0.23 13.67 23.05
C LYS A 13 1.65 13.91 23.57
N CYS A 14 2.67 13.93 22.71
CA CYS A 14 4.03 14.26 23.10
C CYS A 14 4.16 15.70 23.61
N GLU A 15 3.45 16.66 23.03
CA GLU A 15 3.38 18.03 23.54
C GLU A 15 2.74 18.09 24.94
N VAL A 16 1.67 17.34 25.18
CA VAL A 16 1.06 17.22 26.52
C VAL A 16 2.04 16.63 27.54
N ILE A 17 2.79 15.58 27.15
CA ILE A 17 3.84 14.98 27.99
C ILE A 17 4.94 16.01 28.30
N ALA A 18 5.39 16.76 27.28
CA ALA A 18 6.39 17.79 27.44
C ALA A 18 5.92 18.91 28.39
N GLN A 19 4.66 19.33 28.29
CA GLN A 19 4.08 20.34 29.18
C GLN A 19 4.04 19.85 30.64
N HIS A 20 3.59 18.61 30.88
CA HIS A 20 3.62 18.05 32.24
C HIS A 20 5.05 17.95 32.79
N ARG A 21 6.05 17.61 31.96
CA ARG A 21 7.45 17.55 32.42
C ARG A 21 8.01 18.93 32.77
N ARG A 22 7.58 19.99 32.08
CA ARG A 22 7.94 21.37 32.41
C ARG A 22 7.30 21.85 33.71
N GLU A 23 6.03 21.49 33.92
CA GLU A 23 5.25 21.91 35.09
C GLU A 23 4.56 20.70 35.73
N PRO A 24 5.28 19.88 36.51
CA PRO A 24 4.73 18.65 37.09
C PRO A 24 3.71 18.92 38.21
N SER A 25 3.67 20.14 38.75
CA SER A 25 2.69 20.58 39.74
C SER A 25 1.31 20.88 39.14
N THR A 26 1.21 21.02 37.81
CA THR A 26 -0.05 21.33 37.14
C THR A 26 -1.04 20.18 37.26
N ASN A 27 -2.24 20.47 37.76
CA ASN A 27 -3.28 19.46 37.91
C ASN A 27 -3.75 18.95 36.54
N TYR A 28 -4.07 17.66 36.43
CA TYR A 28 -4.62 17.06 35.21
C TYR A 28 -5.87 17.76 34.65
N THR A 29 -6.68 18.40 35.50
CA THR A 29 -7.81 19.23 35.04
C THR A 29 -7.32 20.49 34.32
N GLN A 30 -6.30 21.16 34.85
CA GLN A 30 -5.69 22.33 34.21
C GLN A 30 -4.96 21.93 32.93
N LEU A 31 -4.22 20.81 32.95
CA LEU A 31 -3.55 20.27 31.76
C LEU A 31 -4.56 19.85 30.67
N SER A 32 -5.73 19.35 31.05
CA SER A 32 -6.84 19.09 30.14
C SER A 32 -7.36 20.35 29.46
N GLN A 33 -7.59 21.43 30.23
CA GLN A 33 -8.01 22.72 29.68
C GLN A 33 -6.92 23.33 28.79
N TRP A 34 -5.66 23.28 29.21
CA TRP A 34 -4.53 23.68 28.39
C TRP A 34 -4.50 22.92 27.06
N THR A 35 -4.69 21.59 27.09
CA THR A 35 -4.73 20.75 25.88
C THR A 35 -5.85 21.17 24.94
N LYS A 36 -7.02 21.53 25.49
CA LYS A 36 -8.15 22.03 24.70
C LYS A 36 -7.79 23.33 23.99
N THR A 37 -7.23 24.29 24.72
CA THR A 37 -6.85 25.62 24.19
C THR A 37 -5.73 25.50 23.17
N ARG A 38 -4.69 24.70 23.47
CA ARG A 38 -3.50 24.51 22.61
C ARG A 38 -3.82 23.90 21.25
N PHE A 39 -4.78 22.97 21.18
CA PHE A 39 -5.13 22.24 19.96
C PHE A 39 -6.53 22.56 19.41
N GLU A 40 -7.16 23.62 19.92
CA GLU A 40 -8.49 24.09 19.52
C GLU A 40 -9.52 22.95 19.50
N LEU A 41 -9.53 22.14 20.56
CA LEU A 41 -10.45 21.02 20.68
C LEU A 41 -11.84 21.53 21.07
N SER A 42 -12.87 20.97 20.45
CA SER A 42 -14.27 21.28 20.81
C SER A 42 -14.57 20.96 22.28
N VAL A 43 -14.05 19.83 22.77
CA VAL A 43 -14.24 19.33 24.13
C VAL A 43 -12.88 19.06 24.77
N PRO A 44 -12.66 19.45 26.03
CA PRO A 44 -11.42 19.13 26.73
C PRO A 44 -11.28 17.61 26.92
N PRO A 45 -10.08 17.03 26.75
CA PRO A 45 -9.85 15.62 27.02
C PRO A 45 -10.15 15.31 28.48
N THR A 46 -10.72 14.14 28.78
CA THR A 46 -11.03 13.80 30.18
C THR A 46 -9.76 13.73 31.03
N ARG A 47 -9.90 13.94 32.35
CA ARG A 47 -8.80 13.78 33.31
C ARG A 47 -8.13 12.40 33.20
N GLN A 48 -8.92 11.35 32.97
CA GLN A 48 -8.42 10.00 32.75
C GLN A 48 -7.60 9.88 31.46
N THR A 49 -8.03 10.54 30.38
CA THR A 49 -7.26 10.57 29.12
C THR A 49 -5.89 11.20 29.33
N ILE A 50 -5.82 12.34 30.03
CA ILE A 50 -4.56 13.01 30.36
C ILE A 50 -3.65 12.09 31.20
N ARG A 51 -4.20 11.49 32.26
CA ARG A 51 -3.47 10.52 33.09
C ARG A 51 -2.90 9.37 32.27
N ASN A 52 -3.71 8.76 31.41
CA ASN A 52 -3.28 7.64 30.57
C ASN A 52 -2.16 8.04 29.60
N ILE A 53 -2.22 9.26 29.03
CA ILE A 53 -1.17 9.80 28.15
C ILE A 53 0.16 9.92 28.91
N ILE A 54 0.14 10.47 30.12
CA ILE A 54 1.34 10.67 30.94
C ILE A 54 1.91 9.31 31.38
N GLN A 55 1.07 8.40 31.86
CA GLN A 55 1.51 7.06 32.27
C GLN A 55 2.08 6.24 31.11
N SER A 56 1.59 6.46 29.89
CA SER A 56 2.07 5.79 28.68
C SER A 56 3.15 6.58 27.94
N ALA A 57 3.81 7.56 28.59
CA ALA A 57 4.70 8.50 27.92
C ALA A 57 5.81 7.82 27.12
N ALA A 58 6.53 6.87 27.71
CA ALA A 58 7.61 6.15 27.03
C ALA A 58 7.13 5.44 25.76
N ILE A 59 5.95 4.82 25.80
CA ILE A 59 5.36 4.11 24.65
C ILE A 59 4.97 5.12 23.55
N ILE A 60 4.37 6.25 23.92
CA ILE A 60 3.94 7.29 22.97
C ILE A 60 5.15 7.94 22.30
N GLU A 61 6.22 8.20 23.05
CA GLU A 61 7.47 8.76 22.53
C GLU A 61 8.20 7.77 21.62
N ALA A 62 8.25 6.48 21.98
CA ALA A 62 8.78 5.44 21.10
C ALA A 62 7.97 5.38 19.78
N LYS A 63 6.64 5.46 19.86
CA LYS A 63 5.77 5.50 18.67
C LYS A 63 6.00 6.73 17.78
N ARG A 64 6.42 7.87 18.35
CA ARG A 64 6.79 9.06 17.57
C ARG A 64 8.00 8.81 16.67
N LEU A 65 8.95 7.98 17.14
CA LEU A 65 10.16 7.62 16.40
C LEU A 65 9.93 6.51 15.38
N CYS A 66 8.85 5.74 15.52
CA CYS A 66 8.51 4.65 14.60
C CYS A 66 7.92 5.17 13.28
N VAL A 67 8.62 4.92 12.18
CA VAL A 67 8.22 5.29 10.80
C VAL A 67 6.86 4.70 10.39
N HIS A 68 6.45 3.58 11.00
CA HIS A 68 5.28 2.80 10.57
C HIS A 68 3.99 3.10 11.36
N VAL A 69 3.99 4.07 12.28
CA VAL A 69 2.82 4.39 13.10
C VAL A 69 2.02 5.52 12.45
N THR A 70 0.70 5.37 12.40
CA THR A 70 -0.18 6.44 11.89
C THR A 70 -0.17 7.65 12.83
N ALA A 71 -0.48 8.85 12.33
CA ALA A 71 -0.57 10.06 13.16
C ALA A 71 -1.47 9.91 14.41
N LYS A 72 -2.45 8.98 14.39
CA LYS A 72 -3.34 8.67 15.53
C LYS A 72 -2.76 7.68 16.55
N GLY A 73 -1.53 7.19 16.35
CA GLY A 73 -0.88 6.21 17.23
C GLY A 73 -1.33 4.77 17.04
N ARG A 74 -2.09 4.50 15.97
CA ARG A 74 -2.47 3.14 15.61
C ARG A 74 -1.32 2.47 14.88
N ASP A 75 -0.91 1.34 15.40
CA ASP A 75 -0.13 0.36 14.67
C ASP A 75 -1.08 -0.19 13.60
N PRO A 76 -0.76 -0.04 12.30
CA PRO A 76 -1.51 -0.75 11.28
C PRO A 76 -1.42 -2.22 11.66
N CYS A 77 -2.56 -2.89 11.86
CA CYS A 77 -2.58 -4.34 12.04
C CYS A 77 -2.02 -4.98 10.77
N VAL A 78 -0.70 -5.12 10.75
CA VAL A 78 0.03 -5.79 9.70
C VAL A 78 -0.08 -7.27 10.07
N ARG A 79 -1.02 -7.94 9.41
CA ARG A 79 -1.39 -9.34 9.67
C ARG A 79 -0.20 -10.31 9.53
N SER A 80 0.89 -9.87 8.87
CA SER A 80 2.21 -10.49 8.93
C SER A 80 3.29 -9.42 8.89
N ARG A 81 3.86 -9.06 10.05
CA ARG A 81 4.92 -8.04 10.15
C ARG A 81 6.15 -8.48 9.37
N GLU A 82 6.53 -9.74 9.53
CA GLU A 82 7.67 -10.36 8.86
C GLU A 82 7.55 -10.31 7.33
N LEU A 83 6.36 -10.57 6.77
CA LEU A 83 6.12 -10.42 5.33
C LEU A 83 6.37 -8.98 4.86
N GLU A 84 5.86 -7.98 5.59
CA GLU A 84 6.05 -6.58 5.21
C GLU A 84 7.51 -6.14 5.35
N ASP A 85 8.23 -6.61 6.37
CA ASP A 85 9.64 -6.31 6.56
C ASP A 85 10.49 -6.87 5.40
N GLN A 86 10.31 -8.15 5.04
CA GLN A 86 11.00 -8.76 3.90
C GLN A 86 10.64 -8.09 2.57
N LEU A 87 9.37 -7.73 2.38
CA LEU A 87 8.94 -7.04 1.16
C LEU A 87 9.47 -5.60 1.08
N THR A 88 9.63 -4.93 2.23
CA THR A 88 10.28 -3.62 2.32
C THR A 88 11.76 -3.71 1.96
N GLN A 89 12.47 -4.71 2.47
CA GLN A 89 13.86 -4.96 2.11
C GLN A 89 14.01 -5.15 0.60
N TYR A 90 13.13 -5.94 -0.01
CA TYR A 90 13.12 -6.11 -1.46
C TYR A 90 12.87 -4.79 -2.22
N ILE A 91 11.95 -3.94 -1.74
CA ILE A 91 11.73 -2.61 -2.34
C ILE A 91 12.99 -1.75 -2.29
N ASN A 92 13.73 -1.77 -1.18
CA ASN A 92 14.96 -1.00 -1.03
C ASN A 92 16.03 -1.48 -2.01
N THR A 93 16.24 -2.80 -2.12
CA THR A 93 17.13 -3.39 -3.14
C THR A 93 16.71 -2.99 -4.56
N CYS A 94 15.41 -3.02 -4.88
CA CYS A 94 14.93 -2.55 -6.19
C CYS A 94 15.18 -1.06 -6.43
N ARG A 95 15.10 -0.22 -5.39
CA ARG A 95 15.40 1.22 -5.50
C ARG A 95 16.89 1.46 -5.76
N GLU A 96 17.77 0.75 -5.06
CA GLU A 96 19.22 0.81 -5.25
C GLU A 96 19.61 0.40 -6.67
N HIS A 97 18.99 -0.63 -7.21
CA HIS A 97 19.23 -1.12 -8.58
C HIS A 97 18.40 -0.40 -9.66
N ASN A 98 17.69 0.69 -9.33
CA ASN A 98 16.81 1.42 -10.27
C ASN A 98 15.79 0.55 -11.01
N VAL A 99 15.35 -0.55 -10.40
CA VAL A 99 14.35 -1.46 -10.97
C VAL A 99 12.97 -0.83 -10.83
N ARG A 100 12.23 -0.78 -11.94
CA ARG A 100 10.83 -0.33 -11.94
C ARG A 100 9.98 -1.30 -11.15
N LEU A 101 9.58 -0.88 -9.95
CA LEU A 101 8.58 -1.59 -9.18
C LEU A 101 7.25 -1.56 -9.94
N THR A 102 6.53 -2.67 -9.95
CA THR A 102 5.16 -2.73 -10.45
C THR A 102 4.31 -3.48 -9.45
N ARG A 103 3.00 -3.24 -9.49
CA ARG A 103 2.05 -3.93 -8.63
C ARG A 103 2.12 -5.45 -8.78
N ARG A 104 2.29 -5.93 -10.02
CA ARG A 104 2.43 -7.37 -10.30
C ARG A 104 3.69 -7.94 -9.65
N LEU A 105 4.81 -7.27 -9.82
CA LEU A 105 6.11 -7.68 -9.25
C LEU A 105 6.03 -7.79 -7.72
N LEU A 106 5.45 -6.78 -7.05
CA LEU A 106 5.27 -6.80 -5.60
C LEU A 106 4.34 -7.92 -5.13
N ASN A 107 3.25 -8.20 -5.86
CA ASN A 107 2.36 -9.31 -5.52
C ASN A 107 3.05 -10.66 -5.67
N THR A 108 3.81 -10.86 -6.75
CA THR A 108 4.61 -12.08 -6.95
C THR A 108 5.63 -12.25 -5.84
N LYS A 109 6.38 -11.20 -5.51
CA LYS A 109 7.38 -11.27 -4.44
C LYS A 109 6.76 -11.54 -3.06
N ALA A 110 5.62 -10.91 -2.75
CA ALA A 110 4.91 -11.17 -1.51
C ALA A 110 4.44 -12.63 -1.40
N ARG A 111 4.02 -13.25 -2.53
CA ARG A 111 3.65 -14.67 -2.56
C ARG A 111 4.87 -15.57 -2.36
N GLU A 112 5.99 -15.28 -3.02
CA GLU A 112 7.24 -16.01 -2.81
C GLU A 112 7.70 -15.97 -1.35
N ILE A 113 7.58 -14.81 -0.69
CA ILE A 113 7.96 -14.67 0.71
C ILE A 113 7.04 -15.55 1.58
N LEU A 114 5.72 -15.49 1.38
CA LEU A 114 4.77 -16.34 2.12
C LEU A 114 5.03 -17.84 1.88
N ASP A 115 5.35 -18.24 0.66
CA ASP A 115 5.61 -19.64 0.32
C ASP A 115 6.92 -20.17 0.96
N ARG A 116 7.86 -19.28 1.31
CA ARG A 116 9.12 -19.64 2.02
C ARG A 116 9.00 -19.61 3.55
N MET A 117 7.93 -19.04 4.10
CA MET A 117 7.76 -18.93 5.55
C MET A 117 7.17 -20.23 6.11
N ASP A 118 7.87 -20.88 7.04
CA ASP A 118 7.44 -22.15 7.64
C ASP A 118 6.13 -22.01 8.46
N ASN A 119 5.90 -20.84 9.06
CA ASN A 119 4.69 -20.49 9.81
C ASN A 119 3.92 -19.35 9.13
N ALA A 120 3.65 -19.47 7.83
CA ALA A 120 2.94 -18.45 7.08
C ALA A 120 1.54 -18.19 7.68
N PRO A 121 1.25 -16.98 8.21
CA PRO A 121 -0.09 -16.64 8.66
C PRO A 121 -1.04 -16.65 7.47
N THR A 122 -2.32 -16.99 7.69
CA THR A 122 -3.35 -16.93 6.65
C THR A 122 -3.51 -15.49 6.18
N HIS A 123 -2.77 -15.13 5.13
CA HIS A 123 -2.68 -13.77 4.63
C HIS A 123 -3.19 -13.70 3.21
N ASN A 124 -4.37 -13.10 3.05
CA ASN A 124 -4.93 -12.84 1.73
C ASN A 124 -4.18 -11.64 1.13
N LEU A 125 -3.33 -11.88 0.13
CA LEU A 125 -2.63 -10.88 -0.69
C LEU A 125 -3.61 -10.09 -1.58
N SER A 126 -4.63 -9.52 -0.95
CA SER A 126 -5.72 -8.80 -1.60
C SER A 126 -5.23 -7.54 -2.28
N VAL A 127 -6.00 -7.08 -3.26
CA VAL A 127 -5.80 -5.78 -3.92
C VAL A 127 -5.80 -4.65 -2.87
N GLY A 128 -6.70 -4.70 -1.89
CA GLY A 128 -6.77 -3.70 -0.82
C GLY A 128 -5.51 -3.65 0.05
N TRP A 129 -4.98 -4.80 0.45
CA TRP A 129 -3.73 -4.87 1.22
C TRP A 129 -2.56 -4.29 0.44
N LEU A 130 -2.36 -4.70 -0.81
CA LEU A 130 -1.24 -4.23 -1.62
C LEU A 130 -1.32 -2.73 -1.90
N THR A 131 -2.54 -2.18 -2.11
CA THR A 131 -2.72 -0.73 -2.28
C THR A 131 -2.36 0.04 -1.00
N ARG A 132 -2.77 -0.45 0.18
CA ARG A 132 -2.41 0.17 1.46
C ARG A 132 -0.91 0.06 1.74
N PHE A 133 -0.32 -1.09 1.49
CA PHE A 133 1.11 -1.32 1.58
C PHE A 133 1.88 -0.34 0.70
N MET A 134 1.58 -0.28 -0.60
CA MET A 134 2.21 0.66 -1.53
C MET A 134 2.10 2.11 -1.06
N LYS A 135 0.92 2.54 -0.60
CA LYS A 135 0.71 3.90 -0.07
C LYS A 135 1.60 4.20 1.13
N ARG A 136 1.78 3.23 2.04
CA ARG A 136 2.68 3.38 3.21
C ARG A 136 4.15 3.51 2.82
N HIS A 137 4.57 2.85 1.76
CA HIS A 137 5.97 2.90 1.28
C HIS A 137 6.22 3.97 0.22
N GLY A 138 5.25 4.87 -0.04
CA GLY A 138 5.38 5.96 -1.01
C GLY A 138 5.42 5.49 -2.48
N LEU A 139 4.92 4.29 -2.76
CA LEU A 139 4.91 3.71 -4.10
C LEU A 139 3.66 4.14 -4.86
N ASN A 140 3.75 5.24 -5.61
CA ASN A 140 2.69 5.70 -6.49
C ASN A 140 3.00 5.31 -7.94
N PHE A 141 2.36 4.24 -8.44
CA PHE A 141 2.35 3.98 -9.89
C PHE A 141 1.37 4.96 -10.52
N GLN A 142 1.85 6.15 -10.88
CA GLN A 142 1.08 7.03 -11.75
C GLN A 142 0.77 6.24 -13.02
N LYS A 143 -0.52 6.12 -13.31
CA LYS A 143 -1.03 5.53 -14.55
C LYS A 143 -0.60 6.49 -15.66
N LYS A 144 0.60 6.29 -16.21
CA LYS A 144 1.13 7.08 -17.32
C LYS A 144 0.30 6.74 -18.56
N ARG A 145 -0.92 7.30 -18.64
CA ARG A 145 -1.79 7.27 -19.82
C ARG A 145 -2.05 8.66 -20.40
N GLU A 146 -1.48 9.71 -19.80
CA GLU A 146 -1.75 11.10 -20.23
C GLU A 146 -0.46 11.92 -20.51
N ALA A 147 0.74 11.40 -20.24
CA ALA A 147 1.99 12.16 -20.46
C ALA A 147 2.53 12.11 -21.91
N LEU A 148 1.82 11.45 -22.83
CA LEU A 148 2.18 11.37 -24.25
C LEU A 148 1.22 12.20 -25.15
N LYS A 149 0.16 12.81 -24.59
CA LYS A 149 -0.71 13.72 -25.35
C LYS A 149 -0.19 15.16 -25.36
N GLU A 150 0.41 15.63 -24.27
CA GLU A 150 0.93 17.01 -24.20
C GLU A 150 2.13 17.27 -25.13
N ALA A 151 2.99 16.27 -25.36
CA ALA A 151 4.16 16.42 -26.22
C ALA A 151 3.81 16.46 -27.72
N SER A 152 2.61 16.02 -28.10
CA SER A 152 2.15 16.04 -29.51
C SER A 152 1.41 17.33 -29.88
N MET A 153 0.93 18.11 -28.92
CA MET A 153 0.20 19.38 -29.19
C MET A 153 1.10 20.62 -29.15
N ALA A 154 2.34 20.52 -28.65
CA ALA A 154 3.27 21.65 -28.56
C ALA A 154 4.19 21.84 -29.78
N ALA A 155 4.12 20.95 -30.79
CA ALA A 155 5.13 20.88 -31.86
C ALA A 155 4.64 21.31 -33.26
N ALA A 156 3.48 21.95 -33.39
CA ALA A 156 2.95 22.33 -34.71
C ALA A 156 2.33 23.73 -34.74
N VAL A 157 3.16 24.77 -34.86
CA VAL A 157 3.02 25.90 -35.83
C VAL A 157 4.43 26.52 -36.03
N PRO A 158 4.82 26.94 -37.25
CA PRO A 158 4.51 28.31 -37.67
C PRO A 158 3.84 28.39 -39.04
N ALA A 159 2.93 29.35 -39.12
CA ALA A 159 2.23 29.79 -40.32
C ALA A 159 3.04 30.87 -41.06
N HIS A 160 2.79 30.95 -42.37
CA HIS A 160 3.14 31.94 -43.42
C HIS A 160 3.80 31.18 -44.60
N THR A 161 3.34 31.20 -45.86
CA THR A 161 2.36 31.99 -46.61
C THR A 161 2.08 31.26 -47.94
N ASP A 162 0.85 31.45 -48.46
CA ASP A 162 0.46 31.56 -49.88
C ASP A 162 0.13 30.34 -50.77
N SER A 163 -1.10 30.42 -51.30
CA SER A 163 -1.66 30.07 -52.61
C SER A 163 -1.62 28.66 -53.25
N THR A 164 -2.84 28.26 -53.64
CA THR A 164 -3.29 27.53 -54.87
C THR A 164 -3.68 26.05 -54.76
N VAL A 165 -5.01 25.85 -54.80
CA VAL A 165 -5.83 24.83 -55.50
C VAL A 165 -5.15 23.52 -55.93
N VAL A 166 -5.65 22.38 -55.44
CA VAL A 166 -6.30 21.33 -56.26
C VAL A 166 -7.05 20.32 -55.38
N VAL A 167 -8.23 19.98 -55.88
CA VAL A 167 -9.14 18.93 -55.43
C VAL A 167 -8.45 17.57 -55.57
N ASP A 168 -8.54 16.72 -54.55
CA ASP A 168 -8.64 15.29 -54.81
C ASP A 168 -9.55 14.59 -53.79
N VAL A 169 -10.47 13.81 -54.36
CA VAL A 169 -11.47 13.01 -53.69
C VAL A 169 -10.89 11.60 -53.60
N VAL A 170 -10.64 11.09 -52.39
CA VAL A 170 -10.56 9.64 -52.17
C VAL A 170 -11.26 9.29 -50.86
N GLU A 171 -12.33 8.53 -51.03
CA GLU A 171 -13.22 7.95 -50.03
C GLU A 171 -12.60 6.65 -49.42
N PRO A 172 -13.29 5.89 -48.55
CA PRO A 172 -12.88 5.55 -47.19
C PRO A 172 -12.32 4.11 -47.06
N HIS A 173 -11.24 3.85 -46.31
CA HIS A 173 -10.75 2.47 -46.12
C HIS A 173 -10.48 2.08 -44.66
N GLY A 174 -11.34 1.19 -44.16
CA GLY A 174 -10.92 -0.11 -43.62
C GLY A 174 -10.30 -0.14 -42.22
N LEU A 175 -11.11 -0.58 -41.24
CA LEU A 175 -10.63 -1.22 -40.01
C LEU A 175 -9.92 -2.53 -40.36
N GLU A 176 -8.64 -2.49 -40.72
CA GLU A 176 -7.83 -3.71 -40.85
C GLU A 176 -7.48 -4.23 -39.46
N THR A 177 -8.14 -5.31 -39.05
CA THR A 177 -7.68 -6.14 -37.93
C THR A 177 -6.40 -6.84 -38.35
N ASP A 178 -5.27 -6.25 -37.94
CA ASP A 178 -3.93 -6.82 -38.05
C ASP A 178 -3.94 -8.31 -37.62
N PRO A 179 -3.78 -9.27 -38.56
CA PRO A 179 -3.91 -10.70 -38.30
C PRO A 179 -2.82 -11.21 -37.33
N GLU A 180 -1.73 -10.46 -37.18
CA GLU A 180 -0.66 -10.76 -36.25
C GLU A 180 -1.09 -10.51 -34.80
N ARG A 181 -1.86 -9.45 -34.55
CA ARG A 181 -2.46 -9.18 -33.22
C ARG A 181 -3.40 -10.31 -32.79
N VAL A 182 -4.23 -10.80 -33.70
CA VAL A 182 -5.15 -11.91 -33.42
C VAL A 182 -4.39 -13.19 -33.06
N ARG A 183 -3.27 -13.47 -33.75
CA ARG A 183 -2.39 -14.61 -33.41
C ARG A 183 -1.75 -14.45 -32.03
N VAL A 184 -1.21 -13.28 -31.72
CA VAL A 184 -0.59 -12.99 -30.42
C VAL A 184 -1.60 -13.11 -29.28
N ASP A 185 -2.83 -12.64 -29.48
CA ASP A 185 -3.88 -12.74 -28.46
C ASP A 185 -4.32 -14.19 -28.23
N LYS A 186 -4.41 -15.01 -29.29
CA LYS A 186 -4.64 -16.47 -29.14
C LYS A 186 -3.52 -17.16 -28.35
N LEU A 187 -2.26 -16.82 -28.62
CA LEU A 187 -1.11 -17.33 -27.87
C LEU A 187 -1.17 -16.93 -26.39
N ARG A 188 -1.54 -15.67 -26.10
CA ARG A 188 -1.74 -15.17 -24.74
C ARG A 188 -2.86 -15.90 -24.00
N GLN A 189 -4.00 -16.12 -24.66
CA GLN A 189 -5.12 -16.89 -24.10
C GLN A 189 -4.70 -18.34 -23.81
N LYS A 190 -3.94 -18.96 -24.71
CA LYS A 190 -3.41 -20.32 -24.49
C LYS A 190 -2.44 -20.38 -23.30
N ALA A 191 -1.53 -19.42 -23.21
CA ALA A 191 -0.56 -19.34 -22.10
C ALA A 191 -1.23 -19.10 -20.75
N THR A 192 -2.23 -18.20 -20.70
CA THR A 192 -2.99 -17.92 -19.47
C THR A 192 -3.84 -19.11 -19.03
N LYS A 193 -4.47 -19.81 -19.97
CA LYS A 193 -5.18 -21.07 -19.67
C LYS A 193 -4.22 -22.12 -19.10
N ARG A 194 -3.05 -22.30 -19.73
CA ARG A 194 -2.05 -23.28 -19.24
C ARG A 194 -1.53 -22.93 -17.85
N LEU A 195 -1.33 -21.64 -17.56
CA LEU A 195 -0.93 -21.18 -16.23
C LEU A 195 -2.00 -21.53 -15.18
N TRP A 196 -3.28 -21.34 -15.51
CA TRP A 196 -4.38 -21.70 -14.61
C TRP A 196 -4.47 -23.20 -14.34
N GLU A 197 -4.25 -24.04 -15.36
CA GLU A 197 -4.18 -25.51 -15.21
C GLU A 197 -3.05 -25.92 -14.25
N LEU A 198 -1.85 -25.38 -14.45
CA LEU A 198 -0.71 -25.64 -13.56
C LEU A 198 -0.99 -25.21 -12.11
N GLU A 199 -1.67 -24.08 -11.92
CA GLU A 199 -2.07 -23.65 -10.57
C GLU A 199 -3.09 -24.60 -9.93
N GLN A 200 -4.00 -25.21 -10.71
CA GLN A 200 -4.92 -26.22 -10.19
C GLN A 200 -4.19 -27.51 -9.82
N GLU A 201 -3.30 -27.99 -10.69
CA GLU A 201 -2.46 -29.16 -10.42
C GLU A 201 -1.64 -28.97 -9.12
N ALA A 202 -1.00 -27.81 -8.96
CA ALA A 202 -0.26 -27.47 -7.75
C ALA A 202 -1.15 -27.42 -6.49
N ARG A 203 -2.40 -26.97 -6.61
CA ARG A 203 -3.37 -27.00 -5.50
C ARG A 203 -3.70 -28.43 -5.08
N GLU A 204 -3.89 -29.33 -6.03
CA GLU A 204 -4.18 -30.74 -5.73
C GLU A 204 -2.96 -31.45 -5.12
N LEU A 205 -1.75 -31.18 -5.62
CA LEU A 205 -0.52 -31.70 -5.01
C LEU A 205 -0.36 -31.25 -3.55
N ARG A 206 -0.63 -29.98 -3.25
CA ARG A 206 -0.61 -29.48 -1.86
C ARG A 206 -1.65 -30.17 -0.98
N LYS A 207 -2.85 -30.45 -1.50
CA LYS A 207 -3.86 -31.23 -0.75
C LYS A 207 -3.38 -32.66 -0.49
N TYR A 208 -2.77 -33.30 -1.49
CA TYR A 208 -2.22 -34.65 -1.35
C TYR A 208 -1.10 -34.71 -0.32
N LEU A 209 -0.13 -33.79 -0.37
CA LEU A 209 0.95 -33.71 0.61
C LEU A 209 0.44 -33.48 2.03
N ARG A 210 -0.61 -32.67 2.22
CA ARG A 210 -1.25 -32.51 3.54
C ARG A 210 -1.85 -33.82 4.05
N ARG A 211 -2.48 -34.62 3.17
CA ARG A 211 -3.02 -35.94 3.55
C ARG A 211 -1.92 -36.91 3.94
N LEU A 212 -0.81 -36.94 3.18
CA LEU A 212 0.35 -37.78 3.51
C LEU A 212 0.98 -37.38 4.85
N ASN A 213 1.18 -36.09 5.09
CA ASN A 213 1.72 -35.62 6.36
C ASN A 213 0.79 -35.93 7.53
N ALA A 214 -0.53 -35.81 7.36
CA ALA A 214 -1.50 -36.19 8.38
C ALA A 214 -1.48 -37.70 8.67
N ALA A 215 -1.35 -38.54 7.65
CA ALA A 215 -1.23 -40.00 7.81
C ALA A 215 0.10 -40.40 8.47
N SER A 216 1.21 -39.76 8.11
CA SER A 216 2.52 -39.98 8.72
C SER A 216 2.53 -39.59 10.21
N ASN A 217 1.97 -38.42 10.54
CA ASN A 217 1.88 -37.96 11.93
C ASN A 217 0.93 -38.83 12.78
N ALA A 218 -0.11 -39.41 12.19
CA ALA A 218 -1.01 -40.34 12.90
C ALA A 218 -0.32 -41.67 13.23
N HIS A 219 0.69 -42.08 12.47
CA HIS A 219 1.43 -43.33 12.68
C HIS A 219 2.54 -43.20 13.73
N LEU A 220 3.00 -41.98 14.01
CA LEU A 220 4.03 -41.64 15.02
C LEU A 220 3.49 -41.51 16.45
N HIS A 221 2.16 -41.50 16.63
CA HIS A 221 1.49 -41.36 17.93
C HIS A 221 0.72 -42.61 18.39
N ARG A 222 1.03 -43.78 17.80
CA ARG A 222 0.60 -45.10 18.27
C ARG A 222 1.79 -45.88 18.79
#